data_AF-A0A7R8X6V7-F1
#
_entry.id   AF-A0A7R8X6V7-F1
#
_cell.length_a   1.000
_cell.length_b   1.000
_cell.length_c   1.000
_cell.angle_alpha   90.00
_cell.angle_beta   90.00
_cell.angle_gamma   90.00
#
_symmetry.space_group_name_H-M   'P 1'
#
loop_
_entity.id
_entity.type
_entity.pdbx_description
1 polymer ?
#
loop_
_entity_poly.entity_id
_entity_poly.type
_entity_poly.pdbx_seq_one_letter_code
_entity_poly.pdbx_strand_id
1 'polypeptide(L)'
;RIAREIQLGVVARFLTATLCACACVRVKASEREERWFVVPLRVSHEQAVARPGQSQPLRRVLCLLVTLFVGVDKRGREIVIVDRRLGAGVTEPELSGNGKVKGVAPPPVDRQITVLASTSTGDSEHEPGTSSQDSGVSVSFHAEDEKERENPDLRLRLLRAPHVNMEGEQRSAREYCKYGELVILGYNGSLSQGDKGRRRSKFILLKKAIPNGVKKSHGYVVNMGENPQAVVNKEQHSISYTMSRNQTVVVEYMHDSKTDMFQIGRSSESGIDFVVMDTIPGDRRREIRMTPSQSTISRFACRFIVPRDDEFHVPRLFAAGFDSSNNIFLGSSLLVSQEKATKWQKEDETDGLTTNGVLIYHPVGSFLGGDAVPGMWAEVSVGGGVYGLRESRSSSRMGCKREEVTNELRDGSMIDLCGATLLWRSAEGLKRSPTKQDLESLVDKVNAGRPQCPVGLTTLVLPRRSTASSNKDQQPYVYLNCGHVQGHHEWRAGKHSQERTCPMCFEVGPIAKLEMGLEPAFYVDCRPPTYAFNPCGHMASEKTIKYWEKVPIPHGTNGFHAMCPFCATPLEGSPGYVKLIFQDNLD
;
A
#
# COMPACT_ATOMS: atom_id res chain seq x y z
N ARG A 1 -49.80 13.65 -14.95
CA ARG A 1 -50.87 12.74 -15.43
C ARG A 1 -50.30 11.48 -16.11
N ILE A 2 -49.11 11.01 -15.71
CA ILE A 2 -48.69 9.62 -15.88
C ILE A 2 -48.06 9.26 -14.53
N ALA A 3 -48.74 8.43 -13.74
CA ALA A 3 -48.15 7.82 -12.55
C ALA A 3 -47.25 6.69 -13.03
N ARG A 4 -45.99 6.65 -12.59
CA ARG A 4 -45.06 5.56 -12.89
C ARG A 4 -45.09 4.57 -11.72
N GLU A 5 -45.30 3.29 -12.00
CA GLU A 5 -45.15 2.23 -11.00
C GLU A 5 -43.67 2.06 -10.64
N ILE A 6 -43.39 2.08 -9.33
CA ILE A 6 -42.09 1.76 -8.75
C ILE A 6 -42.24 0.41 -8.06
N GLN A 7 -41.60 -0.64 -8.59
CA GLN A 7 -41.41 -1.88 -7.84
C GLN A 7 -40.11 -1.79 -7.04
N LEU A 8 -40.22 -1.82 -5.71
CA LEU A 8 -39.10 -1.89 -4.78
C LEU A 8 -38.81 -3.36 -4.45
N GLY A 9 -37.66 -3.87 -4.86
CA GLY A 9 -37.11 -5.14 -4.37
C GLY A 9 -36.06 -4.89 -3.30
N VAL A 10 -36.30 -5.34 -2.07
CA VAL A 10 -35.31 -5.31 -0.98
C VAL A 10 -34.71 -6.70 -0.85
N VAL A 11 -33.42 -6.85 -1.13
CA VAL A 11 -32.68 -8.11 -0.86
C VAL A 11 -31.85 -7.89 0.40
N ALA A 12 -32.29 -8.49 1.51
CA ALA A 12 -31.54 -8.53 2.77
C ALA A 12 -31.04 -9.96 3.00
N ARG A 13 -29.72 -10.17 3.06
CA ARG A 13 -29.12 -11.41 3.59
C ARG A 13 -28.56 -11.12 4.98
N PHE A 14 -29.01 -11.88 5.97
CA PHE A 14 -28.59 -11.77 7.36
C PHE A 14 -27.25 -12.49 7.58
N LEU A 15 -26.19 -11.72 7.82
CA LEU A 15 -25.00 -12.17 8.55
C LEU A 15 -24.55 -10.98 9.42
N THR A 16 -24.43 -11.24 10.71
CA THR A 16 -24.24 -10.27 11.79
C THR A 16 -22.95 -9.46 11.66
N ALA A 17 -23.06 -8.20 11.22
CA ALA A 17 -22.47 -6.98 11.80
C ALA A 17 -22.43 -5.87 10.74
N THR A 18 -23.08 -4.73 11.04
CA THR A 18 -23.19 -3.52 10.20
C THR A 18 -24.13 -3.62 8.99
N LEU A 19 -25.36 -3.14 9.13
CA LEU A 19 -26.32 -2.99 8.03
C LEU A 19 -25.92 -1.80 7.14
N CYS A 20 -25.19 -2.05 6.06
CA CYS A 20 -25.22 -1.17 4.88
C CYS A 20 -26.42 -1.60 4.02
N ALA A 21 -27.56 -0.91 4.16
CA ALA A 21 -28.69 -1.11 3.26
C ALA A 21 -28.53 -0.19 2.04
N CYS A 22 -28.52 -0.77 0.84
CA CYS A 22 -28.63 -0.03 -0.41
C CYS A 22 -29.97 -0.39 -1.05
N ALA A 23 -30.74 0.60 -1.49
CA ALA A 23 -31.93 0.35 -2.29
C ALA A 23 -31.56 0.51 -3.77
N CYS A 24 -31.74 -0.56 -4.57
CA CYS A 24 -31.65 -0.47 -6.02
C CYS A 24 -33.02 -0.08 -6.57
N VAL A 25 -33.12 1.14 -7.09
CA VAL A 25 -34.36 1.66 -7.66
C VAL A 25 -34.28 1.51 -9.18
N ARG A 26 -35.19 0.71 -9.74
CA ARG A 26 -35.38 0.60 -11.19
C ARG A 26 -36.29 1.72 -11.66
N VAL A 27 -35.83 2.54 -12.59
CA VAL A 27 -36.67 3.57 -13.23
C VAL A 27 -36.76 3.28 -14.72
N LYS A 28 -37.97 3.03 -15.20
CA LYS A 28 -38.26 2.81 -16.62
C LYS A 28 -38.58 4.15 -17.26
N ALA A 29 -37.67 4.65 -18.10
CA ALA A 29 -37.81 5.96 -18.72
C ALA A 29 -38.65 5.90 -20.01
N SER A 30 -38.57 4.80 -20.76
CA SER A 30 -39.42 4.46 -21.92
C SER A 30 -39.44 2.93 -22.15
N GLU A 31 -40.21 2.43 -23.13
CA GLU A 31 -40.31 0.98 -23.43
C GLU A 31 -38.98 0.32 -23.85
N ARG A 32 -37.96 1.10 -24.24
CA ARG A 32 -36.68 0.58 -24.76
C ARG A 32 -35.46 0.95 -23.93
N GLU A 33 -35.61 1.68 -22.82
CA GLU A 33 -34.48 2.04 -21.96
C GLU A 33 -34.81 1.87 -20.47
N GLU A 34 -34.04 1.01 -19.79
CA GLU A 34 -34.12 0.76 -18.35
C GLU A 34 -32.82 1.24 -17.68
N ARG A 35 -32.95 1.96 -16.56
CA ARG A 35 -31.80 2.37 -15.76
C ARG A 35 -32.00 2.06 -14.28
N TRP A 36 -30.91 1.67 -13.65
CA TRP A 36 -30.85 1.28 -12.25
C TRP A 36 -30.07 2.31 -11.45
N PHE A 37 -30.62 2.71 -10.31
CA PHE A 37 -29.98 3.66 -9.40
C PHE A 37 -29.75 2.98 -8.06
N VAL A 38 -28.52 3.01 -7.57
CA VAL A 38 -28.18 2.50 -6.24
C VAL A 38 -28.20 3.66 -5.27
N VAL A 39 -29.17 3.66 -4.34
CA VAL A 39 -29.29 4.71 -3.33
C VAL A 39 -28.80 4.16 -1.99
N PRO A 40 -27.71 4.71 -1.42
CA PRO A 40 -27.24 4.31 -0.10
C PRO A 40 -28.19 4.81 0.99
N LEU A 41 -28.70 3.90 1.83
CA LEU A 41 -29.51 4.23 3.00
C LEU A 41 -28.62 4.22 4.24
N ARG A 42 -28.48 5.37 4.89
CA ARG A 42 -27.81 5.49 6.20
C ARG A 42 -28.87 5.34 7.28
N VAL A 43 -28.80 4.26 8.06
CA VAL A 43 -29.60 4.10 9.28
C VAL A 43 -28.70 4.46 10.46
N SER A 44 -28.94 5.60 11.11
CA SER A 44 -28.25 5.96 12.35
C SER A 44 -28.88 5.21 13.52
N HIS A 45 -28.05 4.48 14.27
CA HIS A 45 -28.48 3.80 15.48
C HIS A 45 -28.38 4.78 16.65
N GLU A 46 -29.49 5.37 17.10
CA GLU A 46 -29.53 6.01 18.43
C GLU A 46 -29.76 4.92 19.48
N GLN A 47 -28.78 4.71 20.36
CA GLN A 47 -29.00 3.94 21.58
C GLN A 47 -29.66 4.84 22.61
N ALA A 48 -30.95 4.61 22.89
CA ALA A 48 -31.60 5.19 24.06
C ALA A 48 -30.97 4.57 25.33
N VAL A 49 -30.37 5.41 26.18
CA VAL A 49 -29.80 5.02 27.47
C VAL A 49 -30.92 4.57 28.42
N ALA A 50 -30.94 3.30 28.80
CA ALA A 50 -31.81 2.81 29.86
C ALA A 50 -31.23 3.18 31.23
N ARG A 51 -32.06 3.77 32.12
CA ARG A 51 -31.73 3.90 33.55
C ARG A 51 -31.81 2.52 34.23
N PRO A 52 -31.04 2.27 35.30
CA PRO A 52 -30.97 0.94 35.91
C PRO A 52 -32.31 0.62 36.61
N GLY A 53 -32.94 -0.50 36.24
CA GLY A 53 -34.11 -1.03 36.97
C GLY A 53 -35.26 -1.62 36.15
N GLN A 54 -35.18 -1.75 34.82
CA GLN A 54 -36.25 -2.39 34.03
C GLN A 54 -35.71 -3.45 33.05
N SER A 55 -36.41 -4.58 33.01
CA SER A 55 -36.14 -5.74 32.17
C SER A 55 -36.54 -5.52 30.70
N GLN A 56 -35.56 -5.77 29.81
CA GLN A 56 -35.62 -5.93 28.35
C GLN A 56 -36.00 -4.72 27.46
N PRO A 57 -35.21 -4.38 26.41
CA PRO A 57 -35.61 -3.38 25.42
C PRO A 57 -36.40 -4.01 24.26
N LEU A 58 -37.66 -3.58 24.10
CA LEU A 58 -38.44 -3.72 22.86
C LEU A 58 -37.75 -2.95 21.71
N ARG A 59 -37.43 -3.64 20.61
CA ARG A 59 -36.85 -3.06 19.39
C ARG A 59 -37.86 -2.12 18.73
N ARG A 60 -37.58 -0.80 18.68
CA ARG A 60 -38.29 0.13 17.77
C ARG A 60 -37.56 0.18 16.43
N VAL A 61 -38.25 -0.16 15.35
CA VAL A 61 -37.74 0.01 13.98
C VAL A 61 -38.10 1.42 13.51
N LEU A 62 -37.11 2.24 13.18
CA LEU A 62 -37.32 3.56 12.57
C LEU A 62 -37.51 3.35 11.06
N CYS A 63 -38.71 3.63 10.53
CA CYS A 63 -38.96 3.60 9.08
C CYS A 63 -38.58 4.95 8.45
N LEU A 64 -37.56 4.96 7.59
CA LEU A 64 -37.19 6.13 6.79
C LEU A 64 -38.06 6.16 5.52
N LEU A 65 -38.89 7.19 5.35
CA LEU A 65 -39.68 7.39 4.13
C LEU A 65 -38.89 8.31 3.19
N VAL A 66 -38.41 7.75 2.07
CA VAL A 66 -37.68 8.49 1.04
C VAL A 66 -38.59 8.63 -0.17
N THR A 67 -38.91 9.87 -0.56
CA THR A 67 -39.68 10.16 -1.77
C THR A 67 -38.73 10.72 -2.85
N LEU A 68 -38.74 10.12 -4.03
CA LEU A 68 -37.92 10.53 -5.17
C LEU A 68 -38.81 11.25 -6.20
N PHE A 69 -38.42 12.46 -6.57
CA PHE A 69 -39.03 13.21 -7.67
C PHE A 69 -38.04 13.27 -8.83
N VAL A 70 -38.46 12.82 -10.00
CA VAL A 70 -37.65 12.91 -11.22
C VAL A 70 -38.32 13.92 -12.15
N GLY A 71 -37.59 14.95 -12.55
CA GLY A 71 -38.06 16.02 -13.44
C GLY A 71 -37.00 16.40 -14.46
N VAL A 72 -37.37 17.24 -15.43
CA VAL A 72 -36.43 17.78 -16.41
C VAL A 72 -36.41 19.29 -16.25
N ASP A 73 -35.23 19.89 -16.16
CA ASP A 73 -35.10 21.33 -16.03
C ASP A 73 -35.42 22.06 -17.34
N LYS A 74 -35.53 23.40 -17.28
CA LYS A 74 -35.84 24.23 -18.44
C LYS A 74 -34.79 24.18 -19.55
N ARG A 75 -33.64 23.53 -19.32
CA ARG A 75 -32.54 23.32 -20.27
C ARG A 75 -32.45 21.86 -20.73
N GLY A 76 -33.46 21.04 -20.45
CA GLY A 76 -33.55 19.65 -20.91
C GLY A 76 -32.75 18.64 -20.09
N ARG A 77 -32.24 19.01 -18.90
CA ARG A 77 -31.45 18.10 -18.05
C ARG A 77 -32.35 17.37 -17.07
N GLU A 78 -32.21 16.05 -16.99
CA GLU A 78 -32.91 15.25 -15.98
C GLU A 78 -32.34 15.54 -14.58
N ILE A 79 -33.23 15.84 -13.63
CA ILE A 79 -32.91 16.09 -12.23
C ILE A 79 -33.68 15.07 -11.37
N VAL A 80 -32.97 14.42 -10.45
CA VAL A 80 -33.57 13.61 -9.39
C VAL A 80 -33.46 14.36 -8.07
N ILE A 81 -34.60 14.64 -7.45
CA ILE A 81 -34.72 15.29 -6.14
C ILE A 81 -35.14 14.22 -5.13
N VAL A 82 -34.39 14.11 -4.04
CA VAL A 82 -34.65 13.15 -2.96
C VAL A 82 -35.19 13.89 -1.74
N ASP A 83 -36.47 13.75 -1.42
CA ASP A 83 -37.07 14.25 -0.16
C ASP A 83 -36.97 13.15 0.90
N ARG A 84 -36.21 13.40 1.97
CA ARG A 84 -36.03 12.48 3.09
C ARG A 84 -36.81 13.00 4.29
N ARG A 85 -37.86 12.29 4.71
CA ARG A 85 -38.58 12.60 5.95
C ARG A 85 -38.37 11.50 6.97
N LEU A 86 -37.93 11.89 8.16
CA LEU A 86 -37.88 11.04 9.35
C LEU A 86 -39.25 11.08 10.03
N GLY A 87 -40.04 10.01 9.90
CA GLY A 87 -41.31 9.86 10.61
C GLY A 87 -41.10 9.11 11.92
N ALA A 88 -41.49 9.69 13.04
CA ALA A 88 -41.53 8.99 14.32
C ALA A 88 -42.77 8.09 14.39
N GLY A 89 -42.54 6.77 14.35
CA GLY A 89 -43.46 5.74 14.85
C GLY A 89 -44.65 5.37 13.96
N VAL A 90 -44.63 4.16 13.42
CA VAL A 90 -45.86 3.38 13.19
C VAL A 90 -45.79 2.20 14.16
N THR A 91 -46.55 2.26 15.25
CA THR A 91 -46.87 1.09 16.07
C THR A 91 -47.80 0.20 15.25
N GLU A 92 -47.56 -1.12 15.24
CA GLU A 92 -48.56 -2.06 14.72
C GLU A 92 -49.92 -1.79 15.39
N PRO A 93 -51.03 -1.78 14.64
CA PRO A 93 -52.34 -1.74 15.24
C PRO A 93 -52.67 -3.13 15.81
N GLU A 94 -52.95 -3.21 17.11
CA GLU A 94 -53.78 -4.29 17.61
C GLU A 94 -55.19 -4.15 17.00
N LEU A 95 -55.68 -5.25 16.42
CA LEU A 95 -56.97 -5.35 15.75
C LEU A 95 -58.13 -5.04 16.69
N SER A 96 -59.06 -4.20 16.24
CA SER A 96 -60.46 -4.28 16.68
C SER A 96 -61.38 -4.20 15.46
N GLY A 97 -62.45 -4.99 15.50
CA GLY A 97 -63.44 -5.10 14.44
C GLY A 97 -64.12 -3.76 14.14
N ASN A 98 -64.48 -3.58 12.86
CA ASN A 98 -65.08 -2.40 12.22
C ASN A 98 -64.08 -1.34 11.77
N GLY A 99 -63.63 -1.50 10.52
CA GLY A 99 -62.69 -0.62 9.84
C GLY A 99 -63.09 0.86 9.83
N LYS A 100 -62.25 1.68 10.46
CA LYS A 100 -61.94 3.08 10.12
C LYS A 100 -60.82 3.58 11.04
N VAL A 101 -59.76 4.17 10.49
CA VAL A 101 -58.75 4.91 11.28
C VAL A 101 -58.81 6.39 10.88
N LYS A 102 -58.95 7.27 11.88
CA LYS A 102 -58.94 8.74 11.80
C LYS A 102 -57.51 9.26 11.59
N GLY A 103 -57.38 10.36 10.83
CA GLY A 103 -56.12 11.03 10.57
C GLY A 103 -55.55 11.79 11.77
N VAL A 104 -54.22 11.84 11.85
CA VAL A 104 -53.45 12.72 12.75
C VAL A 104 -52.42 13.45 11.89
N ALA A 105 -52.36 14.78 12.01
CA ALA A 105 -51.47 15.65 11.25
C ALA A 105 -50.04 15.67 11.83
N PRO A 106 -48.97 15.77 11.01
CA PRO A 106 -47.60 15.83 11.51
C PRO A 106 -47.15 17.25 11.89
N PRO A 107 -46.23 17.41 12.87
CA PRO A 107 -45.58 18.68 13.23
C PRO A 107 -44.39 19.01 12.26
N PRO A 108 -43.75 20.19 12.35
CA PRO A 108 -42.99 20.75 11.23
C PRO A 108 -41.64 20.04 11.03
N VAL A 109 -41.22 19.90 9.77
CA VAL A 109 -40.00 19.17 9.36
C VAL A 109 -39.01 20.14 8.72
N ASP A 110 -37.75 20.05 9.17
CA ASP A 110 -36.61 20.74 8.59
C ASP A 110 -36.24 20.09 7.24
N ARG A 111 -36.34 20.84 6.14
CA ARG A 111 -36.13 20.33 4.77
C ARG A 111 -34.69 20.53 4.32
N GLN A 112 -33.92 19.45 4.20
CA GLN A 112 -32.68 19.45 3.41
C GLN A 112 -32.96 18.90 2.00
N ILE A 113 -32.78 19.76 0.99
CA ILE A 113 -32.85 19.39 -0.43
C ILE A 113 -31.42 19.32 -0.97
N THR A 114 -31.03 18.19 -1.55
CA THR A 114 -29.73 18.05 -2.25
C THR A 114 -29.99 17.78 -3.73
N VAL A 115 -29.43 18.61 -4.60
CA VAL A 115 -29.51 18.47 -6.07
C VAL A 115 -28.16 17.93 -6.57
N LEU A 116 -28.18 16.85 -7.36
CA LEU A 116 -27.00 16.29 -8.01
C LEU A 116 -27.10 16.59 -9.51
N ALA A 117 -26.10 17.25 -10.11
CA ALA A 117 -26.08 17.59 -11.54
C ALA A 117 -24.88 16.96 -12.27
N SER A 118 -25.11 16.49 -13.50
CA SER A 118 -24.16 15.82 -14.41
C SER A 118 -23.68 16.71 -15.57
N THR A 119 -22.57 16.29 -16.19
CA THR A 119 -21.65 16.97 -17.14
C THR A 119 -22.15 17.25 -18.56
N SER A 120 -21.60 18.26 -19.25
CA SER A 120 -21.60 18.41 -20.72
C SER A 120 -20.44 19.27 -21.27
N THR A 121 -20.05 18.98 -22.52
CA THR A 121 -18.92 19.39 -23.38
C THR A 121 -19.17 20.62 -24.29
N GLY A 122 -18.11 21.32 -24.77
CA GLY A 122 -18.07 22.00 -26.10
C GLY A 122 -17.57 23.47 -26.23
N ASP A 123 -16.35 23.64 -26.78
CA ASP A 123 -15.73 24.54 -27.80
C ASP A 123 -15.91 26.10 -27.99
N SER A 124 -14.73 26.72 -28.27
CA SER A 124 -14.35 27.73 -29.33
C SER A 124 -14.18 29.27 -29.07
N GLU A 125 -12.99 29.77 -29.51
CA GLU A 125 -12.58 31.07 -30.15
C GLU A 125 -12.61 32.43 -29.36
N HIS A 126 -11.75 33.49 -29.51
CA HIS A 126 -10.60 33.90 -30.36
C HIS A 126 -9.93 35.22 -29.78
N GLU A 127 -8.58 35.38 -29.88
CA GLU A 127 -7.73 36.62 -30.12
C GLU A 127 -7.63 37.80 -29.09
N PRO A 128 -6.68 38.79 -29.20
CA PRO A 128 -5.19 38.75 -29.28
C PRO A 128 -4.43 39.81 -28.42
N GLY A 129 -3.08 39.80 -28.46
CA GLY A 129 -2.16 40.88 -28.01
C GLY A 129 -1.55 40.67 -26.60
N THR A 130 -0.33 41.06 -26.23
CA THR A 130 0.72 41.95 -26.76
C THR A 130 2.04 41.64 -26.04
N SER A 131 3.15 42.06 -26.65
CA SER A 131 4.55 42.05 -26.22
C SER A 131 4.88 42.52 -24.79
N SER A 132 5.90 41.90 -24.18
CA SER A 132 7.01 42.63 -23.54
C SER A 132 8.25 41.74 -23.37
N GLN A 133 9.39 42.34 -23.68
CA GLN A 133 10.75 41.84 -23.54
C GLN A 133 11.16 41.84 -22.06
N ASP A 134 12.01 40.90 -21.62
CA ASP A 134 13.27 41.29 -21.00
C ASP A 134 14.35 40.19 -20.93
N SER A 135 15.54 40.62 -21.34
CA SER A 135 16.92 40.15 -21.09
C SER A 135 17.22 38.76 -20.49
N GLY A 136 17.66 37.85 -21.35
CA GLY A 136 18.51 36.71 -20.99
C GLY A 136 19.99 37.07 -21.05
N VAL A 137 20.68 37.01 -19.91
CA VAL A 137 22.14 37.09 -19.79
C VAL A 137 22.71 35.70 -20.05
N SER A 138 23.41 35.54 -21.17
CA SER A 138 24.20 34.35 -21.52
C SER A 138 25.60 34.47 -20.91
N VAL A 139 25.95 33.58 -19.98
CA VAL A 139 27.34 33.36 -19.54
C VAL A 139 27.78 31.98 -20.01
N SER A 140 28.67 32.00 -20.99
CA SER A 140 29.42 30.86 -21.51
C SER A 140 30.49 30.41 -20.50
N PHE A 141 30.53 29.13 -20.17
CA PHE A 141 31.69 28.50 -19.57
C PHE A 141 32.30 27.51 -20.57
N HIS A 142 33.54 27.80 -20.94
CA HIS A 142 34.42 26.97 -21.74
C HIS A 142 34.71 25.66 -21.01
N ALA A 143 34.48 24.52 -21.68
CA ALA A 143 35.05 23.24 -21.31
C ALA A 143 36.40 23.12 -22.01
N GLU A 144 37.48 23.02 -21.24
CA GLU A 144 38.81 22.70 -21.76
C GLU A 144 38.94 21.19 -21.94
N ASP A 145 39.33 20.79 -23.16
CA ASP A 145 39.68 19.45 -23.59
C ASP A 145 41.02 19.00 -22.95
N GLU A 146 41.01 17.91 -22.18
CA GLU A 146 42.21 17.10 -21.96
C GLU A 146 42.12 15.78 -22.75
N LYS A 147 42.94 15.72 -23.81
CA LYS A 147 43.22 14.53 -24.62
C LYS A 147 44.14 13.57 -23.85
N GLU A 148 43.62 12.43 -23.39
CA GLU A 148 44.45 11.27 -23.08
C GLU A 148 44.64 10.39 -24.33
N ARG A 149 45.91 10.14 -24.65
CA ARG A 149 46.38 9.31 -25.76
C ARG A 149 46.27 7.83 -25.40
N GLU A 150 45.64 7.06 -26.28
CA GLU A 150 45.60 5.59 -26.22
C GLU A 150 47.01 5.00 -26.39
N ASN A 151 47.41 4.11 -25.48
CA ASN A 151 48.64 3.30 -25.57
C ASN A 151 48.26 1.82 -25.86
N PRO A 152 48.64 1.25 -27.01
CA PRO A 152 48.07 0.00 -27.53
C PRO A 152 48.83 -1.27 -27.08
N ASP A 153 49.10 -1.45 -25.78
CA ASP A 153 49.83 -2.65 -25.31
C ASP A 153 49.25 -3.36 -24.06
N LEU A 154 47.94 -3.20 -23.82
CA LEU A 154 47.25 -3.84 -22.68
C LEU A 154 46.18 -4.85 -23.10
N ARG A 155 46.33 -5.48 -24.27
CA ARG A 155 45.38 -6.49 -24.79
C ARG A 155 45.95 -7.90 -24.99
N LEU A 156 47.07 -8.24 -24.35
CA LEU A 156 47.64 -9.59 -24.51
C LEU A 156 48.25 -10.21 -23.24
N ARG A 157 47.54 -10.20 -22.09
CA ARG A 157 47.91 -11.05 -20.92
C ARG A 157 46.72 -11.49 -20.06
N LEU A 158 45.73 -12.14 -20.67
CA LEU A 158 44.63 -12.79 -19.94
C LEU A 158 44.36 -14.22 -20.45
N LEU A 159 45.43 -15.01 -20.60
CA LEU A 159 45.35 -16.46 -20.74
C LEU A 159 46.61 -17.09 -20.11
N ARG A 160 46.52 -17.44 -18.82
CA ARG A 160 47.17 -18.57 -18.12
C ARG A 160 47.33 -18.24 -16.63
N ALA A 161 46.70 -19.08 -15.80
CA ALA A 161 46.87 -19.10 -14.36
C ALA A 161 48.34 -19.42 -13.98
N PRO A 162 48.85 -18.84 -12.88
CA PRO A 162 49.87 -19.48 -12.09
C PRO A 162 49.37 -19.79 -10.67
N HIS A 163 49.72 -20.99 -10.23
CA HIS A 163 49.63 -21.44 -8.84
C HIS A 163 50.27 -20.44 -7.88
N VAL A 164 49.55 -20.08 -6.82
CA VAL A 164 50.10 -19.37 -5.65
C VAL A 164 49.69 -20.14 -4.39
N ASN A 165 50.74 -20.53 -3.66
CA ASN A 165 50.85 -21.20 -2.36
C ASN A 165 49.57 -21.30 -1.49
N MET A 166 49.18 -22.56 -1.24
CA MET A 166 48.40 -22.98 -0.09
C MET A 166 49.26 -22.90 1.17
N GLU A 167 49.14 -21.84 1.96
CA GLU A 167 49.42 -21.81 3.40
C GLU A 167 49.06 -20.41 3.92
N GLY A 168 47.81 -20.23 4.38
CA GLY A 168 47.36 -18.93 4.93
C GLY A 168 45.85 -18.65 4.93
N GLU A 169 45.00 -19.50 4.33
CA GLU A 169 43.54 -19.35 4.36
C GLU A 169 42.89 -20.36 5.31
N GLN A 170 43.20 -20.23 6.60
CA GLN A 170 42.35 -20.72 7.69
C GLN A 170 42.07 -19.59 8.69
N ARG A 171 41.58 -18.45 8.18
CA ARG A 171 40.68 -17.61 8.98
C ARG A 171 39.27 -18.11 8.70
N SER A 172 38.73 -18.88 9.65
CA SER A 172 37.40 -19.49 9.60
C SER A 172 36.37 -18.57 8.92
N ALA A 173 35.69 -19.08 7.89
CA ALA A 173 34.42 -18.54 7.47
C ALA A 173 33.46 -18.64 8.67
N ARG A 174 33.36 -17.57 9.48
CA ARG A 174 32.27 -17.44 10.43
C ARG A 174 31.00 -17.37 9.60
N GLU A 175 30.26 -18.47 9.56
CA GLU A 175 28.93 -18.50 8.98
C GLU A 175 28.07 -17.49 9.76
N TYR A 176 27.87 -16.30 9.17
CA TYR A 176 27.08 -15.26 9.81
C TYR A 176 25.63 -15.75 9.88
N CYS A 177 25.12 -15.97 11.10
CA CYS A 177 23.72 -16.36 11.28
C CYS A 177 22.81 -15.27 10.71
N LYS A 178 22.11 -15.59 9.63
CA LYS A 178 21.13 -14.70 8.96
C LYS A 178 19.77 -14.93 9.58
N TYR A 179 19.16 -13.88 10.12
CA TYR A 179 17.79 -13.91 10.60
C TYR A 179 16.79 -13.84 9.43
N GLY A 180 17.06 -12.97 8.45
CA GLY A 180 16.21 -12.81 7.27
C GLY A 180 16.49 -11.51 6.51
N GLU A 181 15.54 -11.08 5.70
CA GLU A 181 15.63 -9.86 4.89
C GLU A 181 14.36 -9.01 4.96
N LEU A 182 14.56 -7.70 4.97
CA LEU A 182 13.53 -6.71 4.69
C LEU A 182 13.70 -6.23 3.24
N VAL A 183 12.63 -6.25 2.46
CA VAL A 183 12.61 -5.84 1.04
C VAL A 183 11.56 -4.76 0.83
N ILE A 184 11.94 -3.63 0.26
CA ILE A 184 11.01 -2.53 -0.05
C ILE A 184 10.19 -2.92 -1.28
N LEU A 185 8.86 -2.87 -1.16
CA LEU A 185 7.97 -3.06 -2.30
C LEU A 185 8.13 -1.93 -3.31
N GLY A 186 8.00 -2.30 -4.59
CA GLY A 186 7.89 -1.35 -5.68
C GLY A 186 9.20 -0.99 -6.37
N TYR A 187 10.30 -1.68 -6.11
CA TYR A 187 11.61 -1.39 -6.73
C TYR A 187 12.24 -2.54 -7.53
N ASN A 188 11.57 -3.70 -7.62
CA ASN A 188 12.07 -4.86 -8.37
C ASN A 188 13.54 -5.22 -8.04
N GLY A 189 13.93 -5.08 -6.78
CA GLY A 189 15.26 -5.42 -6.27
C GLY A 189 16.35 -4.37 -6.46
N SER A 190 16.03 -3.16 -6.93
CA SER A 190 16.95 -2.01 -6.88
C SER A 190 16.24 -0.66 -6.92
N LEU A 191 16.71 0.30 -6.11
CA LEU A 191 16.19 1.67 -6.13
C LEU A 191 16.40 2.32 -7.51
N SER A 192 15.53 3.27 -7.88
CA SER A 192 15.60 3.96 -9.18
C SER A 192 16.92 4.73 -9.41
N GLN A 193 17.58 5.18 -8.34
CA GLN A 193 18.89 5.84 -8.37
C GLN A 193 20.06 4.88 -8.11
N GLY A 194 19.78 3.57 -8.08
CA GLY A 194 20.69 2.52 -7.65
C GLY A 194 20.80 2.45 -6.12
N ASP A 195 21.22 1.29 -5.64
CA ASP A 195 21.49 1.07 -4.23
C ASP A 195 22.88 1.65 -3.89
N LYS A 196 22.94 2.59 -2.95
CA LYS A 196 24.17 3.30 -2.55
C LYS A 196 24.28 3.41 -1.03
N GLY A 197 25.34 2.82 -0.47
CA GLY A 197 25.60 2.85 0.97
C GLY A 197 24.44 2.24 1.78
N ARG A 198 23.86 3.03 2.70
CA ARG A 198 22.70 2.61 3.52
C ARG A 198 21.34 2.77 2.82
N ARG A 199 21.29 3.43 1.66
CA ARG A 199 20.07 3.55 0.84
C ARG A 199 20.05 2.39 -0.15
N ARG A 200 19.20 1.42 0.10
CA ARG A 200 19.12 0.17 -0.66
C ARG A 200 17.68 -0.31 -0.69
N SER A 201 17.36 -1.13 -1.69
CA SER A 201 16.03 -1.74 -1.81
C SER A 201 15.81 -2.87 -0.81
N LYS A 202 16.90 -3.41 -0.23
CA LYS A 202 16.91 -4.57 0.65
C LYS A 202 17.86 -4.42 1.83
N PHE A 203 17.49 -5.00 2.97
CA PHE A 203 18.30 -5.01 4.17
C PHE A 203 18.36 -6.42 4.77
N ILE A 204 19.56 -6.95 4.94
CA ILE A 204 19.78 -8.28 5.52
C ILE A 204 19.98 -8.12 7.03
N LEU A 205 19.17 -8.82 7.82
CA LEU A 205 19.34 -8.90 9.27
C LEU A 205 20.26 -10.08 9.59
N LEU A 206 21.44 -9.76 10.10
CA LEU A 206 22.44 -10.73 10.55
C LEU A 206 22.60 -10.64 12.06
N LYS A 207 22.82 -11.77 12.73
CA LYS A 207 23.21 -11.83 14.14
C LYS A 207 24.41 -10.92 14.36
N LYS A 208 24.23 -9.92 15.24
CA LYS A 208 25.29 -8.94 15.51
C LYS A 208 26.41 -9.61 16.30
N ALA A 209 27.63 -9.13 16.10
CA ALA A 209 28.80 -9.64 16.83
C ALA A 209 28.65 -9.43 18.34
N ILE A 210 28.14 -8.24 18.73
CA ILE A 210 27.84 -7.86 20.10
C ILE A 210 26.33 -7.63 20.18
N PRO A 211 25.62 -8.23 21.16
CA PRO A 211 24.20 -7.97 21.36
C PRO A 211 23.98 -6.49 21.64
N ASN A 212 22.93 -5.93 21.06
CA ASN A 212 22.52 -4.54 21.29
C ASN A 212 21.04 -4.42 21.65
N GLY A 213 20.41 -5.55 21.98
CA GLY A 213 19.02 -5.62 22.41
C GLY A 213 18.76 -4.81 23.67
N VAL A 214 17.49 -4.48 23.86
CA VAL A 214 17.00 -3.76 25.03
C VAL A 214 15.74 -4.42 25.58
N LYS A 215 15.56 -4.36 26.89
CA LYS A 215 14.36 -4.85 27.58
C LYS A 215 13.85 -3.81 28.56
N LYS A 216 12.53 -3.77 28.75
CA LYS A 216 11.87 -2.86 29.68
C LYS A 216 12.42 -3.08 31.11
N SER A 217 12.71 -1.99 31.80
CA SER A 217 13.21 -1.95 33.18
C SER A 217 12.12 -1.31 34.06
N HIS A 218 12.44 -0.24 34.79
CA HIS A 218 11.51 0.50 35.63
C HIS A 218 10.91 1.72 34.89
N GLY A 219 9.72 2.14 35.31
CA GLY A 219 9.09 3.37 34.83
C GLY A 219 8.73 4.30 35.98
N TYR A 220 8.95 5.59 35.80
CA TYR A 220 8.69 6.62 36.81
C TYR A 220 8.05 7.85 36.19
N VAL A 221 7.43 8.66 37.06
CA VAL A 221 6.77 9.91 36.67
C VAL A 221 7.72 11.07 36.93
N VAL A 222 7.98 11.87 35.90
CA VAL A 222 8.76 13.11 35.98
C VAL A 222 7.82 14.31 35.94
N ASN A 223 7.98 15.20 36.92
CA ASN A 223 7.35 16.51 36.91
C ASN A 223 8.22 17.51 36.13
N MET A 224 7.76 17.90 34.95
CA MET A 224 8.52 18.77 34.04
C MET A 224 8.76 20.18 34.60
N GLY A 225 7.95 20.63 35.56
CA GLY A 225 8.14 21.93 36.23
C GLY A 225 9.31 21.96 37.21
N GLU A 226 9.77 20.80 37.69
CA GLU A 226 10.79 20.68 38.73
C GLU A 226 12.14 20.19 38.17
N ASN A 227 12.12 19.27 37.19
CA ASN A 227 13.35 18.72 36.62
C ASN A 227 13.21 18.30 35.14
N PRO A 228 13.26 19.26 34.19
CA PRO A 228 13.14 18.95 32.76
C PRO A 228 14.33 18.15 32.20
N GLN A 229 15.49 18.13 32.88
CA GLN A 229 16.66 17.36 32.45
C GLN A 229 16.56 15.87 32.79
N ALA A 230 15.67 15.46 33.70
CA ALA A 230 15.49 14.07 34.11
C ALA A 230 14.99 13.13 33.00
N VAL A 231 14.54 13.66 31.86
CA VAL A 231 14.05 12.88 30.72
C VAL A 231 15.18 12.41 29.79
N VAL A 232 16.39 12.97 29.93
CA VAL A 232 17.51 12.70 29.02
C VAL A 232 18.66 12.03 29.78
N ASN A 233 18.60 10.70 29.89
CA ASN A 233 19.77 9.90 30.22
C ASN A 233 20.38 9.35 28.91
N LYS A 234 21.55 9.84 28.50
CA LYS A 234 22.21 9.38 27.27
C LYS A 234 22.79 7.98 27.37
N GLU A 235 23.02 7.48 28.58
CA GLU A 235 23.66 6.19 28.81
C GLU A 235 22.66 5.02 28.71
N GLN A 236 21.36 5.32 28.78
CA GLN A 236 20.31 4.32 28.84
C GLN A 236 19.19 4.63 27.84
N HIS A 237 18.59 3.59 27.29
CA HIS A 237 17.45 3.76 26.39
C HIS A 237 16.18 4.09 27.20
N SER A 238 15.34 4.98 26.69
CA SER A 238 14.09 5.35 27.36
C SER A 238 12.95 5.64 26.40
N ILE A 239 11.72 5.56 26.91
CA ILE A 239 10.51 5.97 26.20
C ILE A 239 9.77 6.97 27.08
N SER A 240 9.56 8.16 26.54
CA SER A 240 8.97 9.30 27.24
C SER A 240 7.54 9.52 26.78
N TYR A 241 6.58 9.24 27.65
CA TYR A 241 5.15 9.45 27.44
C TYR A 241 4.70 10.74 28.12
N THR A 242 4.63 11.84 27.38
CA THR A 242 4.19 13.13 27.95
C THR A 242 2.67 13.13 28.09
N MET A 243 2.17 12.81 29.28
CA MET A 243 0.74 12.71 29.60
C MET A 243 0.07 14.08 29.68
N SER A 244 0.75 15.08 30.23
CA SER A 244 0.27 16.47 30.33
C SER A 244 1.43 17.48 30.28
N ARG A 245 1.15 18.79 30.41
CA ARG A 245 2.22 19.84 30.44
C ARG A 245 3.24 19.59 31.54
N ASN A 246 2.79 19.04 32.66
CA ASN A 246 3.61 18.93 33.86
C ASN A 246 4.02 17.48 34.14
N GLN A 247 3.44 16.50 33.45
CA GLN A 247 3.65 15.08 33.77
C GLN A 247 4.13 14.31 32.55
N THR A 248 5.30 13.68 32.67
CA THR A 248 5.82 12.71 31.70
C THR A 248 6.13 11.40 32.41
N VAL A 249 5.63 10.29 31.88
CA VAL A 249 6.02 8.96 32.33
C VAL A 249 7.22 8.54 31.51
N VAL A 250 8.35 8.27 32.16
CA VAL A 250 9.58 7.78 31.53
C VAL A 250 9.70 6.30 31.83
N VAL A 251 9.77 5.48 30.78
CA VAL A 251 10.02 4.04 30.90
C VAL A 251 11.43 3.77 30.43
N GLU A 252 12.27 3.28 31.33
CA GLU A 252 13.66 2.96 31.03
C GLU A 252 13.80 1.54 30.47
N TYR A 253 14.81 1.38 29.61
CA TYR A 253 15.16 0.14 28.98
C TYR A 253 16.63 -0.16 29.25
N MET A 254 16.90 -1.37 29.76
CA MET A 254 18.24 -1.85 30.04
C MET A 254 18.75 -2.74 28.91
N HIS A 255 20.07 -2.91 28.83
CA HIS A 255 20.68 -3.82 27.88
C HIS A 255 20.16 -5.26 28.06
N ASP A 256 19.87 -5.92 26.94
CA ASP A 256 19.54 -7.33 26.87
C ASP A 256 20.57 -8.08 26.02
N SER A 257 21.33 -8.96 26.67
CA SER A 257 22.39 -9.74 26.03
C SER A 257 21.84 -10.87 25.15
N LYS A 258 20.54 -11.17 25.23
CA LYS A 258 19.88 -12.27 24.51
C LYS A 258 19.20 -11.83 23.21
N THR A 259 19.20 -10.54 22.89
CA THR A 259 18.52 -10.03 21.71
C THR A 259 19.39 -9.08 20.90
N ASP A 260 19.08 -8.99 19.61
CA ASP A 260 19.58 -7.94 18.72
C ASP A 260 18.45 -6.97 18.38
N MET A 261 18.77 -5.68 18.36
CA MET A 261 17.87 -4.62 17.93
C MET A 261 18.30 -4.05 16.58
N PHE A 262 17.35 -3.90 15.67
CA PHE A 262 17.52 -3.20 14.38
C PHE A 262 16.51 -2.07 14.26
N GLN A 263 16.95 -0.87 13.89
CA GLN A 263 16.07 0.29 13.73
C GLN A 263 15.94 0.71 12.27
N ILE A 264 14.70 0.98 11.86
CA ILE A 264 14.36 1.38 10.49
C ILE A 264 13.71 2.77 10.54
N GLY A 265 14.04 3.61 9.57
CA GLY A 265 13.43 4.93 9.44
C GLY A 265 14.04 5.74 8.31
N ARG A 266 13.57 6.98 8.13
CA ARG A 266 14.12 7.87 7.08
C ARG A 266 15.37 8.65 7.50
N SER A 267 15.72 8.67 8.79
CA SER A 267 16.89 9.38 9.26
C SER A 267 18.18 8.71 8.77
N SER A 268 19.19 9.52 8.46
CA SER A 268 20.55 9.04 8.18
C SER A 268 21.44 9.01 9.42
N GLU A 269 20.88 9.13 10.62
CA GLU A 269 21.63 8.98 11.86
C GLU A 269 22.22 7.57 12.01
N SER A 270 23.30 7.44 12.78
CA SER A 270 24.04 6.18 12.95
C SER A 270 23.20 5.09 13.61
N GLY A 271 22.23 5.46 14.46
CA GLY A 271 21.31 4.52 15.10
C GLY A 271 20.28 3.86 14.16
N ILE A 272 20.23 4.24 12.87
CA ILE A 272 19.37 3.61 11.86
C ILE A 272 20.17 2.59 11.04
N ASP A 273 19.77 1.31 11.15
CA ASP A 273 20.37 0.19 10.42
C ASP A 273 19.90 0.16 8.95
N PHE A 274 18.63 0.51 8.70
CA PHE A 274 18.05 0.56 7.35
C PHE A 274 17.33 1.89 7.09
N VAL A 275 17.88 2.65 6.13
CA VAL A 275 17.31 3.94 5.73
C VAL A 275 16.30 3.73 4.62
N VAL A 276 15.05 4.07 4.88
CA VAL A 276 13.92 3.91 3.95
C VAL A 276 13.44 5.27 3.46
N MET A 277 12.99 5.33 2.21
CA MET A 277 12.43 6.52 1.56
C MET A 277 11.03 6.19 1.06
N ASP A 278 10.21 7.22 0.82
CA ASP A 278 8.87 7.05 0.26
C ASP A 278 8.94 6.29 -1.08
N THR A 279 8.13 5.25 -1.19
CA THR A 279 8.01 4.48 -2.41
C THR A 279 7.39 5.36 -3.48
N ILE A 280 8.07 5.46 -4.63
CA ILE A 280 7.56 6.15 -5.81
C ILE A 280 6.91 5.13 -6.74
N PRO A 281 5.57 5.18 -6.92
CA PRO A 281 4.87 4.32 -7.87
C PRO A 281 5.44 4.44 -9.28
N GLY A 282 5.54 3.32 -9.98
CA GLY A 282 6.19 3.20 -11.28
C GLY A 282 5.63 4.14 -12.35
N ASP A 283 4.31 4.37 -12.32
CA ASP A 283 3.55 5.30 -13.17
C ASP A 283 3.96 6.76 -12.95
N ARG A 284 4.34 7.13 -11.72
CA ARG A 284 4.71 8.50 -11.33
C ARG A 284 6.21 8.79 -11.35
N ARG A 285 7.05 7.79 -11.62
CA ARG A 285 8.53 7.95 -11.59
C ARG A 285 9.07 9.01 -12.54
N ARG A 286 8.36 9.32 -13.63
CA ARG A 286 8.78 10.32 -14.62
C ARG A 286 8.43 11.75 -14.19
N GLU A 287 7.37 11.93 -13.41
CA GLU A 287 6.84 13.23 -12.98
C GLU A 287 7.56 13.80 -11.75
N ILE A 288 8.05 12.94 -10.86
CA ILE A 288 8.68 13.34 -9.58
C ILE A 288 10.06 13.99 -9.75
N ARG A 289 10.63 14.06 -10.97
CA ARG A 289 11.86 14.84 -11.20
C ARG A 289 11.71 16.34 -10.92
N MET A 290 10.48 16.86 -10.71
CA MET A 290 10.19 18.29 -10.67
C MET A 290 9.65 18.84 -9.32
N THR A 291 9.36 18.01 -8.29
CA THR A 291 8.87 18.51 -7.00
C THR A 291 9.43 17.75 -5.78
N PRO A 292 9.92 18.45 -4.72
CA PRO A 292 10.29 17.80 -3.46
C PRO A 292 9.02 17.30 -2.75
N SER A 293 8.82 15.98 -2.67
CA SER A 293 7.74 15.42 -1.86
C SER A 293 8.07 15.49 -0.37
N GLN A 294 7.10 15.88 0.45
CA GLN A 294 7.20 15.77 1.90
C GLN A 294 7.02 14.30 2.30
N SER A 295 8.04 13.73 2.94
CA SER A 295 8.03 12.34 3.42
C SER A 295 7.09 12.17 4.61
N THR A 296 6.23 11.14 4.56
CA THR A 296 5.36 10.77 5.68
C THR A 296 5.96 9.70 6.60
N ILE A 297 7.12 9.16 6.21
CA ILE A 297 7.88 8.17 6.99
C ILE A 297 8.51 8.84 8.21
N SER A 298 8.41 8.19 9.37
CA SER A 298 9.04 8.68 10.60
C SER A 298 10.57 8.58 10.54
N ARG A 299 11.27 9.52 11.18
CA ARG A 299 12.75 9.53 11.25
C ARG A 299 13.29 8.24 11.85
N PHE A 300 12.64 7.78 12.92
CA PHE A 300 12.88 6.50 13.61
C PHE A 300 11.53 5.78 13.64
N ALA A 301 11.25 4.98 12.60
CA ALA A 301 9.90 4.51 12.32
C ALA A 301 9.53 3.27 13.14
N CYS A 302 10.42 2.27 13.19
CA CYS A 302 10.18 1.05 13.95
C CYS A 302 11.50 0.40 14.41
N ARG A 303 11.36 -0.57 15.31
CA ARG A 303 12.43 -1.45 15.79
C ARG A 303 12.03 -2.90 15.60
N PHE A 304 13.02 -3.74 15.29
CA PHE A 304 12.94 -5.19 15.35
C PHE A 304 13.79 -5.69 16.51
N ILE A 305 13.20 -6.50 17.39
CA ILE A 305 13.93 -7.22 18.44
C ILE A 305 13.97 -8.69 18.06
N VAL A 306 15.17 -9.24 17.89
CA VAL A 306 15.39 -10.61 17.44
C VAL A 306 16.07 -11.42 18.54
N PRO A 307 15.46 -12.52 19.02
CA PRO A 307 16.11 -13.44 19.96
C PRO A 307 17.35 -14.11 19.34
N ARG A 308 18.47 -14.07 20.05
CA ARG A 308 19.77 -14.62 19.60
C ARG A 308 19.89 -16.13 19.77
N ASP A 309 19.12 -16.71 20.69
CA ASP A 309 19.27 -18.09 21.15
C ASP A 309 18.01 -18.95 20.90
N ASP A 310 17.02 -18.40 20.21
CA ASP A 310 15.83 -19.13 19.76
C ASP A 310 16.12 -19.91 18.47
N GLU A 311 15.54 -21.10 18.31
CA GLU A 311 15.74 -21.96 17.13
C GLU A 311 15.33 -21.28 15.83
N PHE A 312 14.24 -20.50 15.87
CA PHE A 312 13.67 -19.83 14.70
C PHE A 312 14.01 -18.34 14.60
N HIS A 313 14.70 -17.78 15.60
CA HIS A 313 15.09 -16.37 15.68
C HIS A 313 13.96 -15.40 15.26
N VAL A 314 12.75 -15.59 15.79
CA VAL A 314 11.56 -14.87 15.30
C VAL A 314 11.62 -13.39 15.68
N PRO A 315 11.70 -12.45 14.71
CA PRO A 315 11.74 -11.03 15.01
C PRO A 315 10.40 -10.51 15.55
N ARG A 316 10.45 -9.62 16.54
CA ARG A 316 9.29 -8.86 17.03
C ARG A 316 9.35 -7.42 16.58
N LEU A 317 8.24 -6.93 16.03
CA LEU A 317 8.08 -5.54 15.59
C LEU A 317 7.61 -4.65 16.74
N PHE A 318 8.19 -3.46 16.84
CA PHE A 318 7.76 -2.39 17.74
C PHE A 318 7.70 -1.07 16.97
N ALA A 319 6.68 -0.26 17.22
CA ALA A 319 6.64 1.08 16.63
C ALA A 319 7.68 2.01 17.29
N ALA A 320 8.05 3.05 16.54
CA ALA A 320 9.13 3.99 16.83
C ALA A 320 10.53 3.35 16.91
N GLY A 321 11.56 4.18 16.79
CA GLY A 321 12.94 3.85 17.11
C GLY A 321 13.56 4.90 18.02
N PHE A 322 14.58 4.51 18.76
CA PHE A 322 15.33 5.42 19.61
C PHE A 322 16.15 6.40 18.76
N ASP A 323 16.12 7.66 19.16
CA ASP A 323 16.91 8.70 18.53
C ASP A 323 18.39 8.68 18.99
N SER A 324 19.18 9.65 18.56
CA SER A 324 20.58 9.81 18.97
C SER A 324 20.77 10.12 20.46
N SER A 325 19.69 10.43 21.20
CA SER A 325 19.69 10.55 22.65
C SER A 325 19.20 9.26 23.33
N ASN A 326 19.09 8.16 22.60
CA ASN A 326 18.54 6.88 23.06
C ASN A 326 17.09 6.97 23.57
N ASN A 327 16.31 7.96 23.11
CA ASN A 327 14.94 8.18 23.57
C ASN A 327 13.91 7.98 22.46
N ILE A 328 12.71 7.51 22.84
CA ILE A 328 11.50 7.63 22.03
C ILE A 328 10.57 8.64 22.70
N PHE A 329 10.28 9.72 22.02
CA PHE A 329 9.42 10.78 22.54
C PHE A 329 8.00 10.71 21.96
N LEU A 330 7.02 10.57 22.84
CA LEU A 330 5.58 10.62 22.53
C LEU A 330 4.95 11.85 23.19
N GLY A 331 5.13 13.01 22.56
CA GLY A 331 4.72 14.30 23.09
C GLY A 331 3.21 14.62 23.00
N SER A 332 2.77 15.54 23.86
CA SER A 332 1.62 16.43 23.62
C SER A 332 2.17 17.80 23.24
N SER A 333 1.84 18.35 22.06
CA SER A 333 2.18 19.73 21.74
C SER A 333 1.06 20.63 22.22
N LEU A 334 1.36 21.52 23.16
CA LEU A 334 0.40 22.50 23.72
C LEU A 334 0.57 23.92 23.18
N LEU A 335 1.40 24.10 22.15
CA LEU A 335 1.58 25.38 21.44
C LEU A 335 1.13 25.36 19.97
N VAL A 336 0.69 24.20 19.48
CA VAL A 336 -0.01 24.04 18.20
C VAL A 336 -1.09 23.00 18.46
N SER A 337 -2.31 23.23 17.97
CA SER A 337 -3.55 22.45 18.17
C SER A 337 -3.54 20.98 17.67
N GLN A 338 -2.41 20.28 17.77
CA GLN A 338 -2.26 18.89 17.38
C GLN A 338 -1.57 18.11 18.51
N GLU A 339 -2.37 17.58 19.43
CA GLU A 339 -1.99 16.41 20.21
C GLU A 339 -1.91 15.22 19.25
N LYS A 340 -0.71 14.72 18.94
CA LYS A 340 -0.53 13.79 17.80
C LYS A 340 -0.37 12.31 18.15
N ALA A 341 0.09 11.98 19.36
CA ALA A 341 0.36 10.60 19.76
C ALA A 341 -0.64 10.11 20.82
N THR A 342 -1.38 9.05 20.48
CA THR A 342 -2.28 8.35 21.40
C THR A 342 -1.46 7.56 22.42
N LYS A 343 -1.75 7.70 23.70
CA LYS A 343 -1.01 7.10 24.81
C LYS A 343 -1.96 6.78 25.95
N TRP A 344 -1.67 5.74 26.70
CA TRP A 344 -2.51 5.30 27.82
C TRP A 344 -1.65 4.64 28.89
N GLN A 345 -2.23 4.57 30.08
CA GLN A 345 -1.68 3.84 31.22
C GLN A 345 -2.80 2.95 31.77
N LYS A 346 -2.55 1.63 31.84
CA LYS A 346 -3.48 0.65 32.38
C LYS A 346 -2.71 -0.33 33.27
N GLU A 347 -3.17 -0.52 34.51
CA GLU A 347 -2.62 -1.56 35.43
C GLU A 347 -1.07 -1.53 35.49
N ASP A 348 -0.49 -0.34 35.70
CA ASP A 348 0.95 -0.05 35.71
C ASP A 348 1.71 -0.21 34.38
N GLU A 349 1.03 -0.54 33.29
CA GLU A 349 1.60 -0.57 31.96
C GLU A 349 1.28 0.69 31.16
N THR A 350 2.33 1.40 30.74
CA THR A 350 2.22 2.57 29.85
C THR A 350 2.62 2.19 28.43
N ASP A 351 1.79 2.57 27.47
CA ASP A 351 2.02 2.32 26.04
C ASP A 351 1.42 3.47 25.19
N GLY A 352 1.72 3.46 23.90
CA GLY A 352 1.26 4.47 22.97
C GLY A 352 1.47 4.10 21.51
N LEU A 353 0.78 4.82 20.64
CA LEU A 353 0.90 4.74 19.20
C LEU A 353 1.65 5.96 18.67
N THR A 354 2.50 5.75 17.67
CA THR A 354 3.15 6.85 16.96
C THR A 354 2.13 7.65 16.14
N THR A 355 2.45 8.89 15.77
CA THR A 355 1.51 9.76 15.04
C THR A 355 0.89 9.08 13.82
N ASN A 356 1.70 8.54 12.90
CA ASN A 356 1.20 7.95 11.65
C ASN A 356 0.99 6.43 11.73
N GLY A 357 1.31 5.81 12.86
CA GLY A 357 1.25 4.38 13.07
C GLY A 357 2.28 3.57 12.28
N VAL A 358 2.60 2.39 12.80
CA VAL A 358 3.32 1.34 12.06
C VAL A 358 2.33 0.19 11.89
N LEU A 359 2.05 -0.19 10.65
CA LEU A 359 1.11 -1.27 10.40
C LEU A 359 1.85 -2.58 10.16
N ILE A 360 1.25 -3.68 10.61
CA ILE A 360 1.71 -5.04 10.39
C ILE A 360 0.62 -5.83 9.68
N TYR A 361 1.05 -6.75 8.83
CA TYR A 361 0.19 -7.68 8.13
C TYR A 361 0.84 -9.06 8.10
N HIS A 362 0.04 -10.10 8.33
CA HIS A 362 0.48 -11.48 8.21
C HIS A 362 -0.34 -12.20 7.14
N PRO A 363 0.29 -12.82 6.13
CA PRO A 363 -0.42 -13.76 5.28
C PRO A 363 -0.94 -14.96 6.10
N VAL A 364 -2.08 -15.50 5.71
CA VAL A 364 -2.62 -16.74 6.30
C VAL A 364 -2.08 -17.92 5.51
N GLY A 365 -1.55 -18.93 6.19
CA GLY A 365 -0.91 -20.08 5.56
C GLY A 365 0.56 -19.84 5.22
N SER A 366 1.15 -20.75 4.44
CA SER A 366 2.56 -20.64 4.02
C SER A 366 2.70 -19.66 2.87
N PHE A 367 3.54 -18.63 3.03
CA PHE A 367 3.84 -17.68 1.94
C PHE A 367 4.40 -18.38 0.70
N LEU A 368 5.27 -19.38 0.89
CA LEU A 368 5.77 -20.23 -0.18
C LEU A 368 4.89 -21.47 -0.39
N GLY A 369 4.69 -21.84 -1.65
CA GLY A 369 3.78 -22.91 -2.09
C GLY A 369 2.53 -22.36 -2.79
N GLY A 370 2.24 -21.08 -2.58
CA GLY A 370 1.10 -20.37 -3.18
C GLY A 370 -0.24 -20.73 -2.56
N ASP A 371 -0.25 -21.24 -1.33
CA ASP A 371 -1.45 -21.48 -0.52
C ASP A 371 -1.75 -20.28 0.40
N ALA A 372 -0.89 -19.25 0.37
CA ALA A 372 -1.09 -18.04 1.15
C ALA A 372 -2.34 -17.29 0.71
N VAL A 373 -3.15 -16.95 1.71
CA VAL A 373 -4.37 -16.15 1.55
C VAL A 373 -4.14 -14.78 2.19
N PRO A 374 -4.75 -13.71 1.66
CA PRO A 374 -4.57 -12.40 2.25
C PRO A 374 -5.05 -12.35 3.71
N GLY A 375 -4.23 -11.74 4.57
CA GLY A 375 -4.55 -11.47 5.96
C GLY A 375 -5.17 -10.08 6.16
N MET A 376 -5.10 -9.61 7.40
CA MET A 376 -5.60 -8.28 7.78
C MET A 376 -4.46 -7.41 8.29
N TRP A 377 -4.56 -6.11 8.03
CA TRP A 377 -3.66 -5.13 8.62
C TRP A 377 -4.07 -4.81 10.05
N ALA A 378 -3.07 -4.65 10.91
CA ALA A 378 -3.19 -4.19 12.28
C ALA A 378 -2.14 -3.10 12.54
N GLU A 379 -2.30 -2.34 13.60
CA GLU A 379 -1.35 -1.33 14.05
C GLU A 379 -0.55 -1.84 15.25
N VAL A 380 0.76 -1.63 15.24
CA VAL A 380 1.66 -2.01 16.34
C VAL A 380 1.97 -0.78 17.20
N SER A 381 1.92 -0.94 18.52
CA SER A 381 2.27 0.10 19.47
C SER A 381 3.78 0.17 19.75
N VAL A 382 4.18 1.20 20.49
CA VAL A 382 5.58 1.40 20.90
C VAL A 382 6.04 0.32 21.89
N GLY A 383 5.12 -0.19 22.71
CA GLY A 383 5.31 -1.33 23.61
C GLY A 383 5.14 -2.70 22.94
N GLY A 384 4.74 -2.77 21.66
CA GLY A 384 4.61 -4.01 20.90
C GLY A 384 3.23 -4.69 20.97
N GLY A 385 2.24 -4.02 21.57
CA GLY A 385 0.85 -4.45 21.48
C GLY A 385 0.28 -4.28 20.08
N VAL A 386 -0.68 -5.12 19.71
CA VAL A 386 -1.32 -5.10 18.38
C VAL A 386 -2.77 -4.66 18.49
N TYR A 387 -3.15 -3.71 17.65
CA TYR A 387 -4.45 -3.04 17.67
C TYR A 387 -5.07 -3.03 16.27
N GLY A 388 -6.39 -2.94 16.20
CA GLY A 388 -7.09 -2.69 14.94
C GLY A 388 -6.69 -1.35 14.34
N LEU A 389 -6.92 -1.20 13.04
CA LEU A 389 -6.67 0.07 12.35
C LEU A 389 -7.50 1.21 12.95
N ARG A 390 -6.94 2.41 12.90
CA ARG A 390 -7.68 3.66 13.13
C ARG A 390 -8.62 3.93 11.96
N GLU A 391 -9.59 4.82 12.19
CA GLU A 391 -10.50 5.29 11.12
C GLU A 391 -9.76 5.98 9.97
N SER A 392 -8.70 6.71 10.30
CA SER A 392 -7.76 7.33 9.36
C SER A 392 -6.37 7.27 9.95
N ARG A 393 -5.33 7.23 9.10
CA ARG A 393 -3.96 7.49 9.56
C ARG A 393 -3.93 8.82 10.34
N SER A 394 -3.14 8.85 11.39
CA SER A 394 -2.99 10.02 12.27
C SER A 394 -4.21 10.41 13.12
N SER A 395 -5.32 9.66 13.07
CA SER A 395 -6.42 9.84 14.03
C SER A 395 -5.96 9.52 15.45
N SER A 396 -6.42 10.28 16.45
CA SER A 396 -6.11 10.00 17.86
C SER A 396 -6.88 8.79 18.42
N ARG A 397 -7.92 8.33 17.72
CA ARG A 397 -8.75 7.20 18.14
C ARG A 397 -8.07 5.87 17.75
N MET A 398 -7.54 5.16 18.75
CA MET A 398 -6.96 3.82 18.56
C MET A 398 -8.05 2.79 18.20
N GLY A 399 -7.66 1.74 17.45
CA GLY A 399 -8.51 0.58 17.27
C GLY A 399 -8.59 -0.32 18.51
N CYS A 400 -9.46 -1.31 18.47
CA CYS A 400 -9.54 -2.33 19.54
C CYS A 400 -8.26 -3.17 19.61
N LYS A 401 -7.86 -3.56 20.82
CA LYS A 401 -6.75 -4.50 21.00
C LYS A 401 -7.07 -5.84 20.34
N ARG A 402 -6.07 -6.45 19.70
CA ARG A 402 -6.17 -7.71 18.94
C ARG A 402 -5.25 -8.75 19.59
N GLU A 403 -5.80 -9.54 20.50
CA GLU A 403 -5.02 -10.59 21.19
C GLU A 403 -4.69 -11.77 20.25
N GLU A 404 -5.45 -11.92 19.17
CA GLU A 404 -5.26 -12.98 18.17
C GLU A 404 -4.10 -12.70 17.18
N VAL A 405 -3.61 -11.46 17.13
CA VAL A 405 -2.51 -11.04 16.25
C VAL A 405 -1.30 -10.69 17.11
N THR A 406 -0.15 -11.30 16.84
CA THR A 406 1.08 -11.01 17.55
C THR A 406 1.94 -10.02 16.77
N ASN A 407 2.92 -9.42 17.43
CA ASN A 407 3.94 -8.59 16.77
C ASN A 407 5.13 -9.43 16.24
N GLU A 408 5.01 -10.76 16.24
CA GLU A 408 6.04 -11.69 15.77
C GLU A 408 5.95 -11.86 14.26
N LEU A 409 7.05 -11.55 13.56
CA LEU A 409 7.09 -11.63 12.11
C LEU A 409 7.15 -13.07 11.62
N ARG A 410 6.18 -13.43 10.78
CA ARG A 410 6.14 -14.67 10.02
C ARG A 410 6.68 -14.45 8.62
N ASP A 411 7.20 -15.49 7.98
CA ASP A 411 7.65 -15.40 6.59
C ASP A 411 6.54 -14.81 5.68
N GLY A 412 6.86 -13.75 4.94
CA GLY A 412 5.89 -13.03 4.11
C GLY A 412 5.10 -11.92 4.83
N SER A 413 5.39 -11.63 6.10
CA SER A 413 4.76 -10.51 6.82
C SER A 413 5.12 -9.18 6.16
N MET A 414 4.17 -8.25 6.13
CA MET A 414 4.40 -6.90 5.61
C MET A 414 4.33 -5.87 6.73
N ILE A 415 5.16 -4.83 6.59
CA ILE A 415 5.25 -3.72 7.53
C ILE A 415 5.09 -2.42 6.74
N ASP A 416 4.11 -1.60 7.10
CA ASP A 416 3.91 -0.31 6.46
C ASP A 416 4.32 0.85 7.38
N LEU A 417 5.22 1.69 6.86
CA LEU A 417 5.84 2.82 7.58
C LEU A 417 5.25 4.18 7.18
N CYS A 418 4.03 4.20 6.63
CA CYS A 418 3.33 5.38 6.14
C CYS A 418 4.14 6.10 5.05
N GLY A 419 4.38 5.43 3.93
CA GLY A 419 5.12 5.96 2.78
C GLY A 419 5.94 4.90 2.06
N ALA A 420 6.30 3.83 2.77
CA ALA A 420 6.90 2.64 2.20
C ALA A 420 6.38 1.39 2.91
N THR A 421 6.16 0.34 2.13
CA THR A 421 5.82 -0.99 2.62
C THR A 421 7.02 -1.90 2.47
N LEU A 422 7.34 -2.64 3.54
CA LEU A 422 8.42 -3.61 3.60
C LEU A 422 7.83 -5.02 3.64
N LEU A 423 8.47 -5.96 2.96
CA LEU A 423 8.24 -7.39 3.10
C LEU A 423 9.34 -8.01 3.95
N TRP A 424 8.95 -8.73 5.00
CA TRP A 424 9.84 -9.61 5.74
C TRP A 424 9.89 -10.99 5.09
N ARG A 425 11.10 -11.46 4.81
CA ARG A 425 11.38 -12.83 4.41
C ARG A 425 12.32 -13.45 5.43
N SER A 426 11.89 -14.56 6.04
CA SER A 426 12.74 -15.33 6.94
C SER A 426 13.91 -15.94 6.18
N ALA A 427 15.02 -16.22 6.85
CA ALA A 427 16.15 -16.91 6.21
C ALA A 427 15.73 -18.26 5.60
N GLU A 428 14.88 -19.01 6.29
CA GLU A 428 14.34 -20.28 5.81
C GLU A 428 13.40 -20.11 4.61
N GLY A 429 12.52 -19.11 4.64
CA GLY A 429 11.70 -18.75 3.49
C GLY A 429 12.54 -18.37 2.27
N LEU A 430 13.61 -17.60 2.43
CA LEU A 430 14.50 -17.24 1.32
C LEU A 430 15.23 -18.44 0.73
N LYS A 431 15.66 -19.41 1.55
CA LYS A 431 16.31 -20.64 1.06
C LYS A 431 15.41 -21.46 0.13
N ARG A 432 14.09 -21.40 0.34
CA ARG A 432 13.07 -22.10 -0.47
C ARG A 432 12.46 -21.23 -1.57
N SER A 433 12.81 -19.94 -1.60
CA SER A 433 12.36 -19.01 -2.66
C SER A 433 13.20 -19.24 -3.92
N PRO A 434 12.71 -18.86 -5.11
CA PRO A 434 13.60 -18.81 -6.27
C PRO A 434 14.76 -17.86 -6.00
N THR A 435 15.91 -18.11 -6.60
CA THR A 435 17.01 -17.14 -6.64
C THR A 435 16.84 -16.19 -7.81
N LYS A 436 17.58 -15.07 -7.81
CA LYS A 436 17.61 -14.18 -8.96
C LYS A 436 18.08 -14.90 -10.24
N GLN A 437 19.02 -15.83 -10.11
CA GLN A 437 19.51 -16.64 -11.23
C GLN A 437 18.42 -17.58 -11.77
N ASP A 438 17.59 -18.16 -10.90
CA ASP A 438 16.46 -18.98 -11.34
C ASP A 438 15.46 -18.14 -12.15
N LEU A 439 15.16 -16.92 -11.70
CA LEU A 439 14.27 -15.99 -12.43
C LEU A 439 14.88 -15.54 -13.76
N GLU A 440 16.18 -15.27 -13.81
CA GLU A 440 16.91 -14.98 -15.06
C GLU A 440 16.88 -16.19 -16.01
N SER A 441 17.00 -17.42 -15.50
CA SER A 441 16.86 -18.64 -16.29
C SER A 441 15.45 -18.81 -16.86
N LEU A 442 14.40 -18.38 -16.15
CA LEU A 442 13.04 -18.36 -16.70
C LEU A 442 12.92 -17.40 -17.89
N VAL A 443 13.58 -16.23 -17.84
CA VAL A 443 13.66 -15.31 -18.98
C VAL A 443 14.36 -15.97 -20.17
N ASP A 444 15.46 -16.68 -19.92
CA ASP A 444 16.19 -17.41 -20.96
C ASP A 444 15.33 -18.50 -21.61
N LYS A 445 14.51 -19.21 -20.83
CA LYS A 445 13.56 -20.21 -21.35
C LYS A 445 12.50 -19.58 -22.26
N VAL A 446 11.95 -18.42 -21.87
CA VAL A 446 10.98 -17.71 -22.72
C VAL A 446 11.64 -17.26 -24.03
N ASN A 447 12.85 -16.68 -23.95
CA ASN A 447 13.59 -16.24 -25.13
C ASN A 447 14.03 -17.41 -26.03
N ALA A 448 14.37 -18.57 -25.45
CA ALA A 448 14.69 -19.79 -26.18
C ALA A 448 13.50 -20.35 -26.97
N GLY A 449 12.27 -20.07 -26.53
CA GLY A 449 11.04 -20.35 -27.29
C GLY A 449 10.93 -19.53 -28.58
N ARG A 450 11.78 -18.50 -28.76
CA ARG A 450 11.80 -17.60 -29.92
C ARG A 450 10.39 -17.09 -30.26
N PRO A 451 9.71 -16.40 -29.33
CA PRO A 451 8.37 -15.86 -29.58
C PRO A 451 8.39 -14.90 -30.75
N GLN A 452 7.41 -14.97 -31.66
CA GLN A 452 7.36 -14.11 -32.84
C GLN A 452 6.42 -12.91 -32.63
N CYS A 453 6.70 -11.84 -33.36
CA CYS A 453 5.78 -10.74 -33.60
C CYS A 453 5.01 -11.00 -34.90
N PRO A 454 3.72 -11.37 -34.86
CA PRO A 454 2.90 -11.57 -36.05
C PRO A 454 2.92 -10.43 -37.07
N VAL A 455 3.00 -9.18 -36.62
CA VAL A 455 2.99 -8.01 -37.52
C VAL A 455 4.39 -7.67 -38.03
N GLY A 456 5.39 -7.72 -37.16
CA GLY A 456 6.76 -7.31 -37.48
C GLY A 456 7.62 -8.42 -38.08
N LEU A 457 7.18 -9.67 -38.00
CA LEU A 457 7.93 -10.89 -38.36
C LEU A 457 9.32 -10.94 -37.70
N THR A 458 9.42 -10.36 -36.50
CA THR A 458 10.64 -10.32 -35.69
C THR A 458 10.49 -11.25 -34.50
N THR A 459 11.59 -11.90 -34.13
CA THR A 459 11.66 -12.64 -32.86
C THR A 459 11.75 -11.65 -31.70
N LEU A 460 10.82 -11.77 -30.75
CA LEU A 460 10.76 -10.97 -29.54
C LEU A 460 11.76 -11.49 -28.51
N VAL A 461 12.33 -10.55 -27.76
CA VAL A 461 13.35 -10.81 -26.74
C VAL A 461 13.00 -10.05 -25.47
N LEU A 462 12.74 -10.78 -24.40
CA LEU A 462 12.61 -10.21 -23.07
C LEU A 462 13.98 -9.71 -22.57
N PRO A 463 14.08 -8.46 -22.11
CA PRO A 463 15.35 -7.91 -21.63
C PRO A 463 15.73 -8.50 -20.26
N ARG A 464 17.02 -8.80 -20.07
CA ARG A 464 17.58 -9.29 -18.78
C ARG A 464 17.75 -8.19 -17.72
N ARG A 465 17.85 -6.92 -18.13
CA ARG A 465 17.95 -5.73 -17.27
C ARG A 465 17.17 -4.59 -17.91
N SER A 466 16.67 -3.65 -17.11
CA SER A 466 15.94 -2.45 -17.61
C SER A 466 16.81 -1.48 -18.44
N THR A 467 18.00 -1.89 -18.89
CA THR A 467 18.74 -1.23 -19.95
C THR A 467 17.94 -1.36 -21.25
N ALA A 468 17.65 -0.23 -21.89
CA ALA A 468 16.96 -0.16 -23.18
C ALA A 468 17.50 -1.24 -24.12
N SER A 469 16.64 -2.15 -24.57
CA SER A 469 17.00 -3.04 -25.67
C SER A 469 17.49 -2.16 -26.81
N SER A 470 18.66 -2.45 -27.36
CA SER A 470 19.23 -1.72 -28.49
C SER A 470 18.31 -1.75 -29.71
N ASN A 471 17.40 -2.74 -29.76
CA ASN A 471 16.35 -2.84 -30.75
C ASN A 471 14.95 -2.71 -30.11
N LYS A 472 14.24 -1.63 -30.44
CA LYS A 472 12.87 -1.36 -29.95
C LYS A 472 11.85 -2.35 -30.53
N ASP A 473 12.14 -2.90 -31.71
CA ASP A 473 11.20 -3.76 -32.45
C ASP A 473 11.15 -5.19 -31.90
N GLN A 474 12.17 -5.60 -31.15
CA GLN A 474 12.23 -6.91 -30.48
C GLN A 474 11.65 -6.88 -29.06
N GLN A 475 11.36 -5.70 -28.51
CA GLN A 475 10.78 -5.58 -27.17
C GLN A 475 9.33 -6.10 -27.19
N PRO A 476 8.98 -7.10 -26.35
CA PRO A 476 7.60 -7.55 -26.23
C PRO A 476 6.73 -6.55 -25.47
N TYR A 477 5.52 -6.34 -26.00
CA TYR A 477 4.42 -5.59 -25.41
C TYR A 477 3.19 -6.49 -25.32
N VAL A 478 2.44 -6.39 -24.23
CA VAL A 478 1.18 -7.11 -24.04
C VAL A 478 0.00 -6.17 -24.29
N TYR A 479 -1.02 -6.66 -24.98
CA TYR A 479 -2.35 -6.04 -25.01
C TYR A 479 -3.10 -6.40 -23.74
N LEU A 480 -3.34 -5.44 -22.86
CA LEU A 480 -3.81 -5.71 -21.49
C LEU A 480 -5.24 -6.25 -21.41
N ASN A 481 -6.06 -6.01 -22.45
CA ASN A 481 -7.43 -6.52 -22.49
C ASN A 481 -7.54 -7.97 -22.97
N CYS A 482 -6.56 -8.48 -23.72
CA CYS A 482 -6.65 -9.82 -24.34
C CYS A 482 -5.42 -10.72 -24.12
N GLY A 483 -4.31 -10.20 -23.60
CA GLY A 483 -3.12 -10.98 -23.24
C GLY A 483 -2.17 -11.30 -24.38
N HIS A 484 -2.54 -11.01 -25.63
CA HIS A 484 -1.66 -11.22 -26.78
C HIS A 484 -0.40 -10.38 -26.67
N VAL A 485 0.74 -11.01 -26.92
CA VAL A 485 2.06 -10.37 -26.89
C VAL A 485 2.53 -10.09 -28.32
N GLN A 486 3.06 -8.89 -28.55
CA GLN A 486 3.52 -8.40 -29.85
C GLN A 486 4.77 -7.53 -29.71
N GLY A 487 5.44 -7.25 -30.84
CA GLY A 487 6.41 -6.16 -30.93
C GLY A 487 5.70 -4.80 -31.04
N HIS A 488 6.46 -3.71 -30.90
CA HIS A 488 5.90 -2.37 -31.12
C HIS A 488 5.56 -2.17 -32.61
N HIS A 489 4.32 -1.78 -32.93
CA HIS A 489 3.89 -1.49 -34.31
C HIS A 489 2.87 -0.34 -34.38
N GLU A 490 2.87 0.45 -35.46
CA GLU A 490 1.96 1.61 -35.61
C GLU A 490 0.58 1.25 -36.20
N TRP A 491 0.37 -0.02 -36.58
CA TRP A 491 -0.88 -0.49 -37.17
C TRP A 491 -2.09 -0.24 -36.23
N ARG A 492 -3.10 0.49 -36.74
CA ARG A 492 -4.34 0.90 -36.05
C ARG A 492 -4.09 1.49 -34.64
N ALA A 493 -3.06 2.31 -34.51
CA ALA A 493 -2.91 3.16 -33.33
C ALA A 493 -4.06 4.18 -33.29
N GLY A 494 -4.76 4.27 -32.16
CA GLY A 494 -5.81 5.29 -31.97
C GLY A 494 -5.22 6.70 -32.05
N LYS A 495 -6.06 7.70 -32.40
CA LYS A 495 -5.66 9.12 -32.41
C LYS A 495 -5.25 9.63 -31.00
N HIS A 496 -5.65 8.91 -29.94
CA HIS A 496 -5.22 9.11 -28.56
C HIS A 496 -4.23 8.00 -28.15
N SER A 497 -3.08 8.40 -27.59
CA SER A 497 -1.80 7.70 -27.71
C SER A 497 -1.59 6.38 -26.95
N GLN A 498 -2.59 5.85 -26.24
CA GLN A 498 -2.41 4.66 -25.38
C GLN A 498 -3.24 3.44 -25.81
N GLU A 499 -4.30 3.61 -26.59
CA GLU A 499 -5.15 2.50 -27.03
C GLU A 499 -4.72 1.97 -28.40
N ARG A 500 -4.59 0.64 -28.50
CA ARG A 500 -4.24 -0.05 -29.75
C ARG A 500 -5.18 -1.20 -30.02
N THR A 501 -5.41 -1.47 -31.30
CA THR A 501 -6.15 -2.64 -31.75
C THR A 501 -5.23 -3.85 -31.82
N CYS A 502 -5.56 -4.92 -31.09
CA CYS A 502 -4.80 -6.16 -31.14
C CYS A 502 -4.87 -6.77 -32.55
N PRO A 503 -3.73 -7.08 -33.20
CA PRO A 503 -3.71 -7.69 -34.54
C PRO A 503 -4.24 -9.12 -34.59
N MET A 504 -4.27 -9.82 -33.45
CA MET A 504 -4.71 -11.22 -33.40
C MET A 504 -6.22 -11.37 -33.22
N CYS A 505 -6.83 -10.50 -32.41
CA CYS A 505 -8.25 -10.64 -32.02
C CYS A 505 -9.09 -9.38 -32.20
N PHE A 506 -8.50 -8.29 -32.70
CA PHE A 506 -9.12 -6.98 -32.89
C PHE A 506 -9.66 -6.30 -31.62
N GLU A 507 -9.41 -6.86 -30.44
CA GLU A 507 -9.71 -6.22 -29.16
C GLU A 507 -8.92 -4.91 -29.03
N VAL A 508 -9.59 -3.82 -28.67
CA VAL A 508 -8.97 -2.52 -28.45
C VAL A 508 -8.63 -2.38 -26.97
N GLY A 509 -7.41 -1.96 -26.66
CA GLY A 509 -7.02 -1.73 -25.28
C GLY A 509 -5.63 -1.12 -25.11
N PRO A 510 -5.25 -0.83 -23.86
CA PRO A 510 -3.92 -0.33 -23.56
C PRO A 510 -2.87 -1.42 -23.76
N ILE A 511 -1.66 -1.00 -24.15
CA ILE A 511 -0.51 -1.88 -24.26
C ILE A 511 0.53 -1.56 -23.18
N ALA A 512 1.19 -2.58 -22.66
CA ALA A 512 2.27 -2.42 -21.68
C ALA A 512 3.54 -3.14 -22.13
N LYS A 513 4.69 -2.52 -21.86
CA LYS A 513 5.99 -3.16 -22.05
C LYS A 513 6.10 -4.33 -21.08
N LEU A 514 6.46 -5.51 -21.59
CA LEU A 514 6.71 -6.66 -20.72
C LEU A 514 8.11 -6.59 -20.09
N GLU A 515 8.15 -6.77 -18.78
CA GLU A 515 9.37 -6.85 -17.97
C GLU A 515 9.22 -7.92 -16.89
N MET A 516 10.29 -8.69 -16.63
CA MET A 516 10.25 -9.72 -15.60
C MET A 516 10.32 -9.11 -14.20
N GLY A 517 9.47 -9.59 -13.28
CA GLY A 517 9.70 -9.40 -11.86
C GLY A 517 10.92 -10.21 -11.42
N LEU A 518 12.02 -9.54 -11.10
CA LEU A 518 13.32 -10.16 -10.78
C LEU A 518 13.66 -10.14 -9.29
N GLU A 519 12.84 -9.50 -8.45
CA GLU A 519 13.01 -9.57 -7.00
C GLU A 519 12.45 -10.89 -6.45
N PRO A 520 13.30 -11.83 -6.00
CA PRO A 520 12.81 -13.15 -5.64
C PRO A 520 12.00 -13.20 -4.35
N ALA A 521 12.19 -12.20 -3.46
CA ALA A 521 11.40 -12.10 -2.23
C ALA A 521 9.88 -11.99 -2.47
N PHE A 522 9.45 -11.53 -3.64
CA PHE A 522 8.03 -11.33 -3.94
C PHE A 522 7.34 -12.58 -4.51
N TYR A 523 8.07 -13.65 -4.79
CA TYR A 523 7.51 -14.87 -5.35
C TYR A 523 6.94 -15.79 -4.27
N VAL A 524 5.76 -16.34 -4.52
CA VAL A 524 5.12 -17.36 -3.68
C VAL A 524 5.35 -18.79 -4.21
N ASP A 525 5.88 -18.91 -5.42
CA ASP A 525 6.26 -20.16 -6.08
C ASP A 525 7.37 -19.93 -7.13
N CYS A 526 7.81 -21.01 -7.79
CA CYS A 526 8.87 -20.97 -8.80
C CYS A 526 8.36 -21.34 -10.22
N ARG A 527 7.08 -21.06 -10.52
CA ARG A 527 6.45 -21.46 -11.79
C ARG A 527 6.78 -20.46 -12.93
N PRO A 528 6.62 -20.85 -14.21
CA PRO A 528 6.91 -19.98 -15.35
C PRO A 528 6.07 -18.67 -15.35
N PRO A 529 6.64 -17.56 -15.87
CA PRO A 529 6.00 -16.25 -15.85
C PRO A 529 4.95 -16.11 -16.96
N THR A 530 3.77 -16.66 -16.72
CA THR A 530 2.67 -16.78 -17.71
C THR A 530 1.62 -15.68 -17.61
N TYR A 531 1.77 -14.74 -16.67
CA TYR A 531 0.84 -13.65 -16.43
C TYR A 531 1.61 -12.33 -16.27
N ALA A 532 0.91 -11.21 -16.47
CA ALA A 532 1.42 -9.86 -16.19
C ALA A 532 0.42 -9.01 -15.41
N PHE A 533 0.92 -8.12 -14.54
CA PHE A 533 0.11 -7.12 -13.85
C PHE A 533 -0.38 -6.03 -14.81
N ASN A 534 -1.62 -5.59 -14.63
CA ASN A 534 -2.24 -4.47 -15.35
C ASN A 534 -2.22 -3.22 -14.45
N PRO A 535 -1.70 -2.05 -14.89
CA PRO A 535 -1.26 -1.72 -16.26
C PRO A 535 0.25 -1.83 -16.51
N CYS A 536 1.05 -2.24 -15.53
CA CYS A 536 2.50 -2.04 -15.61
C CYS A 536 3.26 -3.07 -16.47
N GLY A 537 2.66 -4.21 -16.82
CA GLY A 537 3.30 -5.24 -17.65
C GLY A 537 4.38 -6.06 -16.95
N HIS A 538 4.52 -5.96 -15.62
CA HIS A 538 5.44 -6.83 -14.88
C HIS A 538 4.94 -8.27 -14.89
N MET A 539 5.79 -9.16 -15.40
CA MET A 539 5.54 -10.58 -15.53
C MET A 539 5.95 -11.34 -14.27
N ALA A 540 5.14 -12.33 -13.89
CA ALA A 540 5.46 -13.31 -12.87
C ALA A 540 4.58 -14.56 -13.06
N SER A 541 4.73 -15.55 -12.18
CA SER A 541 3.88 -16.73 -12.18
C SER A 541 2.42 -16.39 -11.87
N GLU A 542 1.51 -17.26 -12.30
CA GLU A 542 0.08 -17.13 -12.03
C GLU A 542 -0.22 -16.99 -10.53
N LYS A 543 0.37 -17.86 -9.69
CA LYS A 543 0.13 -17.85 -8.25
C LYS A 543 0.67 -16.58 -7.60
N THR A 544 1.84 -16.10 -8.01
CA THR A 544 2.41 -14.85 -7.50
C THR A 544 1.51 -13.66 -7.83
N ILE A 545 1.08 -13.53 -9.09
CA ILE A 545 0.20 -12.43 -9.50
C ILE A 545 -1.15 -12.48 -8.77
N LYS A 546 -1.79 -13.65 -8.71
CA LYS A 546 -3.08 -13.83 -8.03
C LYS A 546 -3.00 -13.62 -6.52
N TYR A 547 -1.85 -13.86 -5.90
CA TYR A 547 -1.64 -13.52 -4.50
C TYR A 547 -1.63 -12.00 -4.33
N TRP A 548 -0.73 -11.30 -5.03
CA TRP A 548 -0.54 -9.85 -4.88
C TRP A 548 -1.74 -9.02 -5.35
N GLU A 549 -2.52 -9.52 -6.31
CA GLU A 549 -3.78 -8.91 -6.73
C GLU A 549 -4.81 -8.82 -5.58
N LYS A 550 -4.77 -9.75 -4.64
CA LYS A 550 -5.72 -9.78 -3.52
C LYS A 550 -5.18 -9.11 -2.26
N VAL A 551 -3.92 -8.70 -2.25
CA VAL A 551 -3.29 -8.06 -1.07
C VAL A 551 -3.66 -6.57 -1.07
N PRO A 552 -4.41 -6.09 -0.07
CA PRO A 552 -4.74 -4.68 0.05
C PRO A 552 -3.54 -3.93 0.65
N ILE A 553 -2.73 -3.22 -0.14
CA ILE A 553 -1.55 -2.50 0.39
C ILE A 553 -1.95 -1.05 0.75
N PRO A 554 -1.54 -0.52 1.93
CA PRO A 554 -1.86 0.83 2.34
C PRO A 554 -1.46 1.88 1.29
N HIS A 555 -2.35 2.83 1.02
CA HIS A 555 -2.14 3.92 0.08
C HIS A 555 -2.73 5.22 0.63
N GLY A 556 -1.89 6.24 0.77
CA GLY A 556 -2.28 7.51 1.38
C GLY A 556 -2.68 7.34 2.85
N THR A 557 -3.66 8.13 3.30
CA THR A 557 -4.06 8.16 4.71
C THR A 557 -5.11 7.10 5.08
N ASN A 558 -5.98 6.72 4.14
CA ASN A 558 -7.14 5.86 4.44
C ASN A 558 -7.37 4.77 3.37
N GLY A 559 -6.60 4.77 2.28
CA GLY A 559 -6.82 3.88 1.14
C GLY A 559 -6.05 2.57 1.27
N PHE A 560 -6.59 1.53 0.64
CA PHE A 560 -5.91 0.26 0.44
C PHE A 560 -6.15 -0.19 -0.99
N HIS A 561 -5.08 -0.46 -1.73
CA HIS A 561 -5.17 -0.90 -3.11
C HIS A 561 -4.26 -2.09 -3.34
N ALA A 562 -4.69 -3.01 -4.19
CA ALA A 562 -3.77 -3.95 -4.80
C ALA A 562 -2.80 -3.18 -5.71
N MET A 563 -1.52 -3.53 -5.66
CA MET A 563 -0.49 -2.91 -6.49
C MET A 563 0.54 -3.97 -6.91
N CYS A 564 1.21 -3.71 -8.02
CA CYS A 564 2.33 -4.55 -8.44
C CYS A 564 3.46 -4.46 -7.40
N PRO A 565 3.93 -5.56 -6.79
CA PRO A 565 5.00 -5.53 -5.78
C PRO A 565 6.35 -5.12 -6.38
N PHE A 566 6.51 -5.22 -7.71
CA PHE A 566 7.75 -4.91 -8.40
C PHE A 566 7.92 -3.41 -8.69
N CYS A 567 6.83 -2.66 -8.93
CA CYS A 567 6.90 -1.23 -9.26
C CYS A 567 5.97 -0.32 -8.46
N ALA A 568 5.14 -0.87 -7.56
CA ALA A 568 4.14 -0.16 -6.76
C ALA A 568 3.10 0.62 -7.59
N THR A 569 2.96 0.31 -8.88
CA THR A 569 1.84 0.81 -9.69
C THR A 569 0.55 0.14 -9.19
N PRO A 570 -0.49 0.92 -8.81
CA PRO A 570 -1.80 0.38 -8.46
C PRO A 570 -2.36 -0.47 -9.58
N LEU A 571 -3.03 -1.57 -9.25
CA LEU A 571 -3.65 -2.43 -10.26
C LEU A 571 -4.94 -1.79 -10.79
N GLU A 572 -5.18 -1.93 -12.09
CA GLU A 572 -6.33 -1.37 -12.78
C GLU A 572 -7.17 -2.45 -13.47
N GLY A 573 -8.47 -2.22 -13.54
CA GLY A 573 -9.43 -3.17 -14.10
C GLY A 573 -9.69 -4.37 -13.19
N SER A 574 -10.50 -5.30 -13.67
CA SER A 574 -10.80 -6.55 -12.98
C SER A 574 -10.41 -7.72 -13.90
N PRO A 575 -9.47 -8.60 -13.49
CA PRO A 575 -8.95 -8.75 -12.12
C PRO A 575 -7.68 -7.93 -11.82
N GLY A 576 -7.18 -7.06 -12.69
CA GLY A 576 -5.91 -6.34 -12.43
C GLY A 576 -4.66 -7.07 -12.92
N TYR A 577 -4.84 -8.14 -13.69
CA TYR A 577 -3.79 -8.87 -14.40
C TYR A 577 -4.34 -9.51 -15.67
N VAL A 578 -3.44 -9.99 -16.53
CA VAL A 578 -3.77 -10.68 -17.77
C VAL A 578 -2.89 -11.91 -17.97
N LYS A 579 -3.46 -12.99 -18.53
CA LYS A 579 -2.69 -14.17 -18.97
C LYS A 579 -1.97 -13.83 -20.26
N LEU A 580 -0.69 -14.18 -20.36
CA LEU A 580 0.12 -13.90 -21.54
C LEU A 580 -0.09 -14.96 -22.61
N ILE A 581 -0.23 -14.50 -23.85
CA ILE A 581 -0.36 -15.31 -25.05
C ILE A 581 0.75 -14.91 -26.00
N PHE A 582 1.85 -15.64 -25.94
CA PHE A 582 2.93 -15.54 -26.92
C PHE A 582 2.54 -16.26 -28.20
N GLN A 583 3.14 -15.84 -29.31
CA GLN A 583 2.99 -16.48 -30.60
C GLN A 583 4.20 -17.39 -30.80
N ASP A 584 3.93 -18.67 -30.92
CA ASP A 584 4.95 -19.69 -31.07
C ASP A 584 5.28 -19.90 -32.56
N ASN A 585 6.45 -20.46 -32.87
CA ASN A 585 6.88 -20.71 -34.26
C ASN A 585 6.10 -21.85 -34.96
N LEU A 586 5.02 -22.36 -34.34
CA LEU A 586 4.30 -23.56 -34.77
C LEU A 586 2.89 -23.30 -35.30
N ASP A 587 2.43 -22.03 -35.31
CA ASP A 587 1.15 -21.64 -35.90
C ASP A 587 1.30 -21.14 -37.35
#